data_AF-A0A966VXI6-F1
#
_entry.id   AF-A0A966VXI6-F1
#
_cell.length_a   1.000
_cell.length_b   1.000
_cell.length_c   1.000
_cell.angle_alpha   90.00
_cell.angle_beta   90.00
_cell.angle_gamma   90.00
#
_symmetry.space_group_name_H-M   'P 1'
#
loop_
_entity.id
_entity.type
_entity.pdbx_description
1 polymer ?
#
loop_
_entity_poly.entity_id
_entity_poly.type
_entity_poly.pdbx_seq_one_letter_code
_entity_poly.pdbx_strand_id
1 'polypeptide(L)'
;MTRPAPKLLALVPPMTQLNTPYPSTAYLTGFLRARGFDAHQEDLAIELALGLLSATGLAELRADIEAVPARRRGPRSKAFLAAYGGYHAAIDGTVAFLQGRDPTLAHRIVSRQFLPEGPRFQSLEAYSDETDPLAWAFGALGNHDRARHLATLFINDLADVLREAVDPRFEFVRYAERLAASEPSFEPLARALAAPRNLIDRRLHALTLGALQRHRPDIVLLSVPFPGAVYGAFRIAQSIRTAAPEVLLVLGGGYVNTELRDLAEPRVFDYFDRVTLDDGERPLLALIEQWQGRRSIDRLVRTFVREDASSGRVRYLDHREPEVPFAEIGTPTWDGLPLGRYLSVLDMLNPVHRLWSDGRWNKLTVAHGCYWKKCSFCDLSLDYISRYEAANAALLVDRIEAVVAETGETGFHFVDEAAPPKALKAMAEELLRRGRVISWWGNIRFEKTFSPEVCRLLAQSGCIAITGGLEVASDRLLQLMKKGVSVAQVAQVTR
;
A
#
# COMPACT_ATOMS: atom_id res chain seq x y z
N MET A 1 -26.19 1.98 -29.40
CA MET A 1 -24.91 2.48 -29.95
C MET A 1 -23.82 2.09 -28.98
N THR A 2 -22.76 1.43 -29.46
CA THR A 2 -21.62 1.03 -28.62
C THR A 2 -20.75 2.25 -28.31
N ARG A 3 -20.42 2.48 -27.03
CA ARG A 3 -19.50 3.57 -26.65
C ARG A 3 -18.07 3.24 -27.13
N PRO A 4 -17.19 4.25 -27.35
CA PRO A 4 -15.77 4.01 -27.66
C PRO A 4 -15.05 3.26 -26.53
N ALA A 5 -13.74 2.98 -26.66
CA ALA A 5 -12.96 2.48 -25.51
C ALA A 5 -12.92 3.56 -24.41
N PRO A 6 -13.23 3.22 -23.14
CA PRO A 6 -13.18 4.19 -22.06
C PRO A 6 -11.74 4.53 -21.70
N LYS A 7 -11.53 5.76 -21.21
CA LYS A 7 -10.32 6.15 -20.51
C LYS A 7 -10.42 5.79 -19.03
N LEU A 8 -9.43 5.05 -18.53
CA LEU A 8 -9.43 4.54 -17.16
C LEU A 8 -8.40 5.29 -16.30
N LEU A 9 -8.79 5.57 -15.05
CA LEU A 9 -7.88 6.11 -14.03
C LEU A 9 -7.96 5.26 -12.76
N ALA A 10 -6.86 4.59 -12.42
CA ALA A 10 -6.71 3.87 -11.16
C ALA A 10 -6.12 4.80 -10.09
N LEU A 11 -6.78 4.90 -8.94
CA LEU A 11 -6.36 5.76 -7.84
C LEU A 11 -6.00 4.91 -6.62
N VAL A 12 -4.83 5.22 -6.04
CA VAL A 12 -4.48 4.77 -4.69
C VAL A 12 -5.03 5.81 -3.70
N PRO A 13 -6.02 5.45 -2.86
CA PRO A 13 -6.50 6.34 -1.83
C PRO A 13 -5.44 6.55 -0.74
N PRO A 14 -5.52 7.65 0.03
CA PRO A 14 -4.60 7.90 1.14
C PRO A 14 -4.46 6.77 2.15
N MET A 15 -3.38 6.87 2.92
CA MET A 15 -3.13 6.05 4.12
C MET A 15 -2.71 4.62 3.77
N THR A 16 -1.98 4.54 2.66
CA THR A 16 -1.15 3.43 2.23
C THR A 16 0.31 3.69 2.65
N GLN A 17 1.25 2.95 2.08
CA GLN A 17 2.67 3.05 2.41
C GLN A 17 3.29 4.37 1.93
N LEU A 18 4.14 4.99 2.75
CA LEU A 18 4.87 6.22 2.39
C LEU A 18 6.13 5.96 1.57
N ASN A 19 6.67 4.74 1.62
CA ASN A 19 7.95 4.36 1.03
C ASN A 19 7.84 3.71 -0.35
N THR A 20 6.64 3.27 -0.73
CA THR A 20 6.41 2.65 -2.03
C THR A 20 4.94 2.77 -2.42
N PRO A 21 4.62 2.88 -3.72
CA PRO A 21 3.25 2.73 -4.18
C PRO A 21 2.71 1.35 -3.81
N TYR A 22 1.42 1.29 -3.47
CA TYR A 22 0.73 0.02 -3.32
C TYR A 22 0.58 -0.64 -4.71
N PRO A 23 0.88 -1.94 -4.87
CA PRO A 23 1.06 -2.53 -6.19
C PRO A 23 -0.20 -2.71 -7.03
N SER A 24 -1.40 -2.77 -6.43
CA SER A 24 -2.61 -3.16 -7.17
C SER A 24 -2.90 -2.28 -8.40
N THR A 25 -2.72 -0.96 -8.32
CA THR A 25 -2.95 -0.07 -9.47
C THR A 25 -1.92 -0.31 -10.57
N ALA A 26 -0.67 -0.60 -10.22
CA ALA A 26 0.39 -0.90 -11.17
C ALA A 26 0.12 -2.19 -11.95
N TYR A 27 -0.37 -3.23 -11.27
CA TYR A 27 -0.78 -4.48 -11.90
C TYR A 27 -1.99 -4.30 -12.82
N LEU A 28 -3.07 -3.67 -12.32
CA LEU A 28 -4.28 -3.45 -13.12
C LEU A 28 -4.01 -2.55 -14.33
N THR A 29 -3.21 -1.50 -14.15
CA THR A 29 -2.83 -0.59 -15.25
C THR A 29 -1.98 -1.32 -16.29
N GLY A 30 -1.00 -2.12 -15.86
CA GLY A 30 -0.17 -2.93 -16.76
C GLY A 30 -1.00 -3.94 -17.55
N PHE A 31 -1.91 -4.64 -16.88
CA PHE A 31 -2.85 -5.58 -17.48
C PHE A 31 -3.75 -4.93 -18.54
N LEU A 32 -4.33 -3.77 -18.22
CA LEU A 32 -5.22 -3.03 -19.10
C LEU A 32 -4.47 -2.48 -20.32
N ARG A 33 -3.29 -1.89 -20.13
CA ARG A 33 -2.44 -1.37 -21.22
C ARG A 33 -1.97 -2.48 -22.15
N ALA A 34 -1.59 -3.64 -21.62
CA ALA A 34 -1.22 -4.81 -22.42
C ALA A 34 -2.37 -5.29 -23.34
N ARG A 35 -3.61 -4.90 -23.04
CA ARG A 35 -4.82 -5.19 -23.85
C ARG A 35 -5.31 -3.99 -24.67
N GLY A 36 -4.52 -2.93 -24.75
CA GLY A 36 -4.79 -1.76 -25.58
C GLY A 36 -5.77 -0.74 -24.99
N PHE A 37 -6.08 -0.82 -23.68
CA PHE A 37 -6.88 0.20 -23.01
C PHE A 37 -6.04 1.44 -22.65
N ASP A 38 -6.65 2.62 -22.77
CA ASP A 38 -6.09 3.88 -22.28
C ASP A 38 -6.25 3.96 -20.76
N ALA A 39 -5.29 3.38 -20.04
CA ALA A 39 -5.29 3.32 -18.58
C ALA A 39 -4.16 4.15 -17.97
N HIS A 40 -4.51 4.93 -16.96
CA HIS A 40 -3.61 5.75 -16.16
C HIS A 40 -3.74 5.41 -14.68
N GLN A 41 -2.77 5.85 -13.88
CA GLN A 41 -2.79 5.72 -12.44
C GLN A 41 -2.24 6.96 -11.75
N GLU A 42 -2.73 7.23 -10.54
CA GLU A 42 -2.15 8.20 -9.62
C GLU A 42 -2.19 7.66 -8.18
N ASP A 43 -1.19 8.06 -7.39
CA ASP A 43 -1.16 7.78 -5.96
C ASP A 43 -1.48 9.05 -5.17
N LEU A 44 -2.75 9.19 -4.78
CA LEU A 44 -3.20 10.34 -4.01
C LEU A 44 -2.75 10.26 -2.55
N ALA A 45 -2.25 9.11 -2.09
CA ALA A 45 -1.71 8.96 -0.75
C ALA A 45 -0.40 9.71 -0.57
N ILE A 46 0.57 9.44 -1.45
CA ILE A 46 1.87 10.12 -1.37
C ILE A 46 1.73 11.61 -1.68
N GLU A 47 0.88 12.00 -2.63
CA GLU A 47 0.64 13.41 -2.92
C GLU A 47 0.02 14.16 -1.73
N LEU A 48 -0.93 13.53 -1.02
CA LEU A 48 -1.51 14.11 0.19
C LEU A 48 -0.49 14.21 1.31
N ALA A 49 0.29 13.15 1.55
CA ALA A 49 1.32 13.14 2.59
C ALA A 49 2.36 14.23 2.36
N LEU A 50 2.89 14.35 1.14
CA LEU A 50 3.87 15.40 0.78
C LEU A 50 3.25 16.80 0.80
N GLY A 51 1.98 16.92 0.43
CA GLY A 51 1.25 18.18 0.54
C GLY A 51 1.17 18.66 1.99
N LEU A 52 0.85 17.76 2.93
CA LEU A 52 0.79 18.06 4.36
C LEU A 52 2.20 18.29 4.95
N LEU A 53 3.18 17.49 4.54
CA LEU A 53 4.60 17.60 4.89
C LEU A 53 5.33 18.57 3.97
N SER A 54 4.85 19.81 3.90
CA SER A 54 5.50 20.89 3.15
C SER A 54 5.41 22.20 3.90
N ALA A 55 6.26 23.18 3.58
CA ALA A 55 6.16 24.53 4.14
C ALA A 55 4.72 25.09 4.03
N THR A 56 4.09 24.93 2.86
CA THR A 56 2.70 25.33 2.61
C THR A 56 1.70 24.53 3.47
N GLY A 57 1.88 23.20 3.56
CA GLY A 57 1.04 22.35 4.41
C GLY A 57 1.09 22.72 5.88
N LEU A 58 2.28 23.05 6.38
CA LEU A 58 2.48 23.51 7.76
C LEU A 58 1.90 24.91 8.00
N ALA A 59 1.95 25.80 7.01
CA ALA A 59 1.30 27.11 7.09
C ALA A 59 -0.23 26.99 7.19
N GLU A 60 -0.84 26.10 6.40
CA GLU A 60 -2.28 25.82 6.50
C GLU A 60 -2.65 25.16 7.83
N LEU A 61 -1.86 24.19 8.30
CA LEU A 61 -2.05 23.58 9.62
C LEU A 61 -1.98 24.62 10.73
N ARG A 62 -1.00 25.53 10.67
CA ARG A 62 -0.89 26.64 11.60
C ARG A 62 -2.14 27.51 11.59
N ALA A 63 -2.64 27.87 10.41
CA ALA A 63 -3.86 28.68 10.29
C ALA A 63 -5.08 27.98 10.91
N ASP A 64 -5.24 26.67 10.67
CA ASP A 64 -6.32 25.87 11.26
C ASP A 64 -6.20 25.80 12.80
N ILE A 65 -4.99 25.63 13.35
CA ILE A 65 -4.74 25.66 14.80
C ILE A 65 -5.03 27.05 15.39
N GLU A 66 -4.61 28.11 14.69
CA GLU A 66 -4.78 29.49 15.15
C GLU A 66 -6.26 29.91 15.18
N ALA A 67 -7.09 29.36 14.28
CA ALA A 67 -8.54 29.56 14.28
C ALA A 67 -9.23 28.98 15.54
N VAL A 68 -8.62 28.00 16.21
CA VAL A 68 -9.11 27.48 17.49
C VAL A 68 -8.68 28.41 18.64
N PRO A 69 -9.58 28.81 19.55
CA PRO A 69 -9.20 29.66 20.69
C PRO A 69 -8.07 29.06 21.54
N ALA A 70 -7.10 29.88 21.96
CA ALA A 70 -5.87 29.43 22.64
C ALA A 70 -6.10 28.49 23.84
N ARG A 71 -7.17 28.72 24.61
CA ARG A 71 -7.57 27.88 25.77
C ARG A 71 -8.03 26.46 25.38
N ARG A 72 -8.47 26.26 24.14
CA ARG A 72 -8.98 24.98 23.60
C ARG A 72 -7.93 24.21 22.78
N ARG A 73 -6.76 24.81 22.53
CA ARG A 73 -5.67 24.14 21.82
C ARG A 73 -5.04 23.08 22.73
N GLY A 74 -4.82 21.90 22.19
CA GLY A 74 -4.11 20.83 22.88
C GLY A 74 -2.62 21.13 23.07
N PRO A 75 -1.92 20.35 23.90
CA PRO A 75 -0.51 20.56 24.20
C PRO A 75 0.39 20.47 22.96
N ARG A 76 0.13 19.54 22.03
CA ARG A 76 0.97 19.38 20.83
C ARG A 76 0.82 20.56 19.88
N SER A 77 -0.41 21.04 19.72
CA SER A 77 -0.73 22.23 18.94
C SER A 77 -0.02 23.47 19.47
N LYS A 78 0.02 23.65 20.80
CA LYS A 78 0.74 24.77 21.44
C LYS A 78 2.25 24.66 21.24
N ALA A 79 2.81 23.47 21.42
CA ALA A 79 4.25 23.23 21.22
C ALA A 79 4.65 23.47 19.76
N PHE A 80 3.85 22.99 18.80
CA PHE A 80 4.04 23.24 17.38
C PHE A 80 4.05 24.73 17.05
N LEU A 81 3.08 25.50 17.55
CA LEU A 81 3.03 26.95 17.33
C LEU A 81 4.26 27.67 17.90
N ALA A 82 4.71 27.29 19.09
CA ALA A 82 5.90 27.88 19.72
C ALA A 82 7.19 27.62 18.91
N ALA A 83 7.30 26.44 18.29
CA ALA A 83 8.44 26.03 17.49
C ALA A 83 8.22 26.16 15.97
N TYR A 84 7.14 26.83 15.52
CA TYR A 84 6.69 26.83 14.12
C TYR A 84 7.78 27.25 13.14
N GLY A 85 8.56 28.29 13.46
CA GLY A 85 9.64 28.76 12.61
C GLY A 85 10.68 27.67 12.30
N GLY A 86 10.99 26.82 13.27
CA GLY A 86 11.89 25.68 13.09
C GLY A 86 11.25 24.58 12.24
N TYR A 87 9.99 24.22 12.50
CA TYR A 87 9.27 23.21 11.71
C TYR A 87 9.16 23.63 10.24
N HIS A 88 8.76 24.88 9.99
CA HIS A 88 8.60 25.44 8.65
C HIS A 88 9.93 25.53 7.90
N ALA A 89 11.03 25.87 8.58
CA ALA A 89 12.36 25.93 7.94
C ALA A 89 12.95 24.54 7.63
N ALA A 90 12.62 23.53 8.43
CA ALA A 90 13.20 22.20 8.31
C ALA A 90 12.44 21.27 7.35
N ILE A 91 11.11 21.40 7.24
CA ILE A 91 10.24 20.38 6.64
C ILE A 91 10.63 19.98 5.20
N ASP A 92 10.82 20.95 4.30
CA ASP A 92 11.10 20.64 2.89
C ASP A 92 12.46 19.97 2.73
N GLY A 93 13.46 20.40 3.51
CA GLY A 93 14.79 19.78 3.55
C GLY A 93 14.73 18.36 4.11
N THR A 94 13.98 18.14 5.19
CA THR A 94 13.78 16.80 5.77
C THR A 94 13.10 15.85 4.80
N VAL A 95 12.06 16.32 4.09
CA VAL A 95 11.37 15.53 3.07
C VAL A 95 12.29 15.22 1.89
N ALA A 96 13.07 16.20 1.41
CA ALA A 96 14.06 15.97 0.36
C ALA A 96 15.14 14.95 0.80
N PHE A 97 15.60 15.03 2.05
CA PHE A 97 16.53 14.06 2.62
C PHE A 97 15.93 12.65 2.68
N LEU A 98 14.69 12.49 3.18
CA LEU A 98 13.99 11.21 3.23
C LEU A 98 13.70 10.61 1.84
N GLN A 99 13.63 11.45 0.80
CA GLN A 99 13.52 11.02 -0.61
C GLN A 99 14.88 10.71 -1.26
N GLY A 100 15.99 10.86 -0.51
CA GLY A 100 17.34 10.70 -1.04
C GLY A 100 17.81 11.85 -1.96
N ARG A 101 17.06 12.95 -2.04
CA ARG A 101 17.35 14.10 -2.92
C ARG A 101 18.36 15.09 -2.32
N ASP A 102 18.54 15.09 -0.99
CA ASP A 102 19.58 15.87 -0.31
C ASP A 102 20.28 15.03 0.78
N PRO A 103 21.19 14.11 0.41
CA PRO A 103 21.88 13.27 1.39
C PRO A 103 22.83 14.03 2.31
N THR A 104 23.23 15.26 1.95
CA THR A 104 24.20 16.07 2.71
C THR A 104 23.63 16.57 4.04
N LEU A 105 22.31 16.69 4.12
CA LEU A 105 21.59 17.13 5.31
C LEU A 105 21.75 16.17 6.51
N ALA A 106 22.19 14.93 6.26
CA ALA A 106 22.44 13.93 7.30
C ALA A 106 23.31 14.46 8.44
N HIS A 107 24.38 15.21 8.14
CA HIS A 107 25.28 15.76 9.14
C HIS A 107 24.58 16.78 10.06
N ARG A 108 23.71 17.62 9.49
CA ARG A 108 22.96 18.62 10.25
C ARG A 108 21.87 17.97 11.08
N ILE A 109 21.19 16.95 10.55
CA ILE A 109 20.18 16.19 11.29
C ILE A 109 20.81 15.46 12.48
N VAL A 110 21.94 14.76 12.28
CA VAL A 110 22.64 14.03 13.36
C VAL A 110 23.16 14.96 14.45
N SER A 111 23.53 16.20 14.11
CA SER A 111 23.93 17.19 15.12
C SER A 111 22.81 17.59 16.09
N ARG A 112 21.54 17.22 15.80
CA ARG A 112 20.33 17.60 16.55
C ARG A 112 20.08 19.12 16.63
N GLN A 113 20.78 19.92 15.82
CA GLN A 113 20.60 21.37 15.76
C GLN A 113 19.67 21.83 14.61
N PHE A 114 19.26 20.90 13.75
CA PHE A 114 18.46 21.21 12.57
C PHE A 114 16.95 20.97 12.77
N LEU A 115 16.58 19.84 13.38
CA LEU A 115 15.18 19.46 13.56
C LEU A 115 14.66 19.94 14.92
N PRO A 116 13.49 20.61 14.98
CA PRO A 116 12.73 20.70 16.22
C PRO A 116 12.42 19.31 16.75
N GLU A 117 12.60 19.12 18.05
CA GLU A 117 12.38 17.83 18.70
C GLU A 117 11.11 17.89 19.56
N GLY A 118 10.11 17.11 19.17
CA GLY A 118 8.87 16.94 19.93
C GLY A 118 8.89 15.67 20.80
N PRO A 119 7.73 15.28 21.36
CA PRO A 119 7.64 14.14 22.27
C PRO A 119 8.17 12.82 21.72
N ARG A 120 8.15 12.59 20.39
CA ARG A 120 8.66 11.34 19.80
C ARG A 120 10.17 11.15 19.99
N PHE A 121 10.93 12.23 20.22
CA PHE A 121 12.37 12.17 20.49
C PHE A 121 12.71 11.65 21.89
N GLN A 122 11.75 11.59 22.82
CA GLN A 122 11.96 11.00 24.16
C GLN A 122 12.32 9.50 24.07
N SER A 123 11.90 8.81 23.01
CA SER A 123 12.28 7.42 22.76
C SER A 123 13.80 7.23 22.66
N LEU A 124 14.56 8.27 22.29
CA LEU A 124 16.02 8.22 22.20
C LEU A 124 16.69 8.07 23.58
N GLU A 125 16.04 8.52 24.65
CA GLU A 125 16.54 8.38 26.03
C GLU A 125 16.44 6.93 26.53
N ALA A 126 15.49 6.15 26.01
CA ALA A 126 15.35 4.73 26.36
C ALA A 126 16.48 3.85 25.79
N TYR A 127 17.17 4.32 24.75
CA TYR A 127 18.25 3.59 24.07
C TYR A 127 19.66 3.88 24.64
N SER A 128 19.77 4.65 25.73
CA SER A 128 21.07 4.95 26.36
C SER A 128 21.58 3.89 27.34
N ASP A 129 20.79 2.86 27.64
CA ASP A 129 21.23 1.73 28.46
C ASP A 129 21.96 0.69 27.60
N GLU A 130 23.23 0.39 27.94
CA GLU A 130 24.09 -0.59 27.26
C GLU A 130 23.54 -2.03 27.29
N THR A 131 22.43 -2.27 27.99
CA THR A 131 21.76 -3.56 28.12
C THR A 131 20.62 -3.78 27.11
N ASP A 132 20.25 -2.77 26.31
CA ASP A 132 19.25 -2.91 25.24
C ASP A 132 19.87 -3.59 23.99
N PRO A 133 19.33 -4.72 23.50
CA PRO A 133 19.73 -5.34 22.23
C PRO A 133 19.73 -4.39 21.01
N LEU A 134 19.02 -3.26 21.07
CA LEU A 134 18.96 -2.23 20.04
C LEU A 134 20.04 -1.15 20.16
N ALA A 135 20.75 -1.05 21.30
CA ALA A 135 21.88 -0.11 21.47
C ALA A 135 23.05 -0.45 20.53
N TRP A 136 23.30 -1.74 20.28
CA TRP A 136 24.25 -2.20 19.24
C TRP A 136 23.86 -1.71 17.84
N ALA A 137 22.56 -1.65 17.53
CA ALA A 137 22.10 -1.16 16.24
C ALA A 137 22.57 0.29 16.06
N PHE A 138 22.43 1.18 17.04
CA PHE A 138 22.96 2.55 16.94
C PHE A 138 24.48 2.63 16.81
N GLY A 139 25.24 1.75 17.47
CA GLY A 139 26.71 1.67 17.31
C GLY A 139 27.15 1.20 15.92
N ALA A 140 26.32 0.44 15.21
CA ALA A 140 26.56 -0.04 13.85
C ALA A 140 25.93 0.85 12.76
N LEU A 141 25.09 1.83 13.12
CA LEU A 141 24.42 2.71 12.17
C LEU A 141 25.36 3.77 11.62
N GLY A 142 25.49 3.82 10.30
CA GLY A 142 26.10 4.96 9.63
C GLY A 142 25.32 6.25 9.93
N ASN A 143 26.01 7.40 9.84
CA ASN A 143 25.41 8.72 10.06
C ASN A 143 24.12 8.95 9.25
N HIS A 144 24.02 8.35 8.07
CA HIS A 144 22.85 8.48 7.19
C HIS A 144 21.60 7.78 7.75
N ASP A 145 21.75 6.60 8.34
CA ASP A 145 20.63 5.87 8.94
C ASP A 145 20.16 6.54 10.23
N ARG A 146 21.12 7.02 11.04
CA ARG A 146 20.80 7.82 12.23
C ARG A 146 20.02 9.08 11.84
N ALA A 147 20.43 9.76 10.77
CA ALA A 147 19.69 10.90 10.24
C ALA A 147 18.27 10.51 9.78
N ARG A 148 18.11 9.39 9.06
CA ARG A 148 16.80 8.88 8.63
C ARG A 148 15.89 8.58 9.81
N HIS A 149 16.40 7.97 10.88
CA HIS A 149 15.63 7.72 12.09
C HIS A 149 15.15 9.03 12.73
N LEU A 150 16.03 10.01 12.94
CA LEU A 150 15.68 11.31 13.52
C LEU A 150 14.68 12.09 12.64
N ALA A 151 14.87 12.06 11.32
CA ALA A 151 13.93 12.63 10.36
C ALA A 151 12.55 11.93 10.41
N THR A 152 12.54 10.62 10.63
CA THR A 152 11.31 9.83 10.80
C THR A 152 10.57 10.22 12.09
N LEU A 153 11.28 10.41 13.21
CA LEU A 153 10.70 10.92 14.45
C LEU A 153 10.09 12.32 14.26
N PHE A 154 10.78 13.20 13.54
CA PHE A 154 10.30 14.55 13.21
C PHE A 154 9.00 14.55 12.41
N ILE A 155 8.89 13.74 11.34
CA ILE A 155 7.62 13.66 10.60
C ILE A 155 6.52 12.99 11.43
N ASN A 156 6.85 12.01 12.30
CA ASN A 156 5.90 11.37 13.19
C ASN A 156 5.37 12.35 14.27
N ASP A 157 6.19 13.29 14.75
CA ASP A 157 5.74 14.37 15.62
C ASP A 157 4.73 15.29 14.90
N LEU A 158 4.98 15.65 13.63
CA LEU A 158 4.03 16.41 12.82
C LEU A 158 2.72 15.63 12.57
N ALA A 159 2.80 14.30 12.42
CA ALA A 159 1.63 13.43 12.34
C ALA A 159 0.77 13.57 13.60
N ASP A 160 1.40 13.56 14.78
CA ASP A 160 0.69 13.71 16.04
C ASP A 160 0.05 15.10 16.21
N VAL A 161 0.67 16.15 15.66
CA VAL A 161 0.08 17.50 15.62
C VAL A 161 -1.16 17.52 14.73
N LEU A 162 -1.07 16.96 13.51
CA LEU A 162 -2.23 16.81 12.62
C LEU A 162 -3.35 16.02 13.29
N ARG A 163 -2.99 14.95 14.01
CA ARG A 163 -3.96 14.12 14.74
C ARG A 163 -4.69 14.88 15.85
N GLU A 164 -3.97 15.68 16.63
CA GLU A 164 -4.57 16.47 17.71
C GLU A 164 -5.39 17.66 17.18
N ALA A 165 -4.90 18.34 16.14
CA ALA A 165 -5.45 19.61 15.67
C ALA A 165 -6.54 19.48 14.60
N VAL A 166 -6.43 18.48 13.72
CA VAL A 166 -7.24 18.38 12.51
C VAL A 166 -8.18 17.19 12.57
N ASP A 167 -7.63 15.99 12.82
CA ASP A 167 -8.43 14.77 12.82
C ASP A 167 -7.85 13.69 13.75
N PRO A 168 -8.57 13.30 14.82
CA PRO A 168 -8.09 12.29 15.77
C PRO A 168 -7.85 10.91 15.14
N ARG A 169 -8.32 10.68 13.91
CA ARG A 169 -8.13 9.44 13.16
C ARG A 169 -6.83 9.42 12.36
N PHE A 170 -6.08 10.53 12.32
CA PHE A 170 -4.92 10.67 11.44
C PHE A 170 -3.69 9.90 11.88
N GLU A 171 -3.17 9.07 10.98
CA GLU A 171 -1.85 8.43 11.07
C GLU A 171 -1.29 8.25 9.66
N PHE A 172 0.01 8.44 9.45
CA PHE A 172 0.61 8.34 8.10
C PHE A 172 0.50 6.97 7.45
N VAL A 173 0.47 5.89 8.23
CA VAL A 173 0.44 4.51 7.72
C VAL A 173 -0.80 3.72 8.20
N ARG A 174 -1.70 4.32 9.01
CA ARG A 174 -2.89 3.63 9.58
C ARG A 174 -4.03 4.58 9.98
N TYR A 175 -4.49 5.45 9.08
CA TYR A 175 -5.64 6.33 9.36
C TYR A 175 -6.92 5.54 9.60
N ALA A 176 -7.77 5.92 10.56
CA ALA A 176 -9.16 5.45 10.72
C ALA A 176 -9.46 3.94 10.57
N GLU A 177 -8.51 3.03 10.87
CA GLU A 177 -8.74 1.58 10.86
C GLU A 177 -10.00 1.22 11.67
N ARG A 178 -10.21 1.92 12.79
CA ARG A 178 -11.39 1.77 13.66
C ARG A 178 -12.75 2.11 13.04
N LEU A 179 -12.81 2.88 11.95
CA LEU A 179 -14.09 3.22 11.31
C LEU A 179 -14.56 2.16 10.30
N ALA A 180 -13.67 1.24 9.92
CA ALA A 180 -13.92 0.31 8.83
C ALA A 180 -13.57 -1.15 9.17
N ALA A 181 -12.72 -1.40 10.17
CA ALA A 181 -12.40 -2.74 10.64
C ALA A 181 -13.48 -3.26 11.59
N SER A 182 -14.16 -4.33 11.20
CA SER A 182 -15.13 -5.07 12.05
C SER A 182 -16.28 -4.22 12.62
N GLU A 183 -16.59 -3.07 12.02
CA GLU A 183 -17.76 -2.27 12.38
C GLU A 183 -19.02 -2.93 11.80
N PRO A 184 -20.03 -3.28 12.61
CA PRO A 184 -21.24 -3.96 12.14
C PRO A 184 -22.18 -3.02 11.36
N SER A 185 -21.81 -1.75 11.19
CA SER A 185 -22.66 -0.72 10.60
C SER A 185 -21.85 0.31 9.83
N PHE A 186 -22.42 0.80 8.74
CA PHE A 186 -21.89 1.93 7.96
C PHE A 186 -22.06 3.29 8.63
N GLU A 187 -22.82 3.37 9.73
CA GLU A 187 -23.20 4.63 10.37
C GLU A 187 -22.02 5.49 10.88
N PRO A 188 -20.95 4.93 11.51
CA PRO A 188 -19.78 5.72 11.88
C PRO A 188 -19.11 6.40 10.69
N LEU A 189 -18.98 5.68 9.57
CA LEU A 189 -18.41 6.20 8.33
C LEU A 189 -19.33 7.27 7.71
N ALA A 190 -20.64 7.02 7.63
CA ALA A 190 -21.61 7.99 7.13
C ALA A 190 -21.58 9.32 7.90
N ARG A 191 -21.58 9.27 9.24
CA ARG A 191 -21.47 10.47 10.08
C ARG A 191 -20.16 11.22 9.82
N ALA A 192 -19.05 10.50 9.68
CA ALA A 192 -17.76 11.12 9.41
C ALA A 192 -17.66 11.73 8.00
N LEU A 193 -18.37 11.18 7.02
CA LEU A 193 -18.46 11.72 5.66
C LEU A 193 -19.42 12.91 5.56
N ALA A 194 -20.43 12.98 6.42
CA ALA A 194 -21.34 14.13 6.51
C ALA A 194 -20.72 15.34 7.25
N ALA A 195 -19.68 15.12 8.05
CA ALA A 195 -18.97 16.19 8.75
C ALA A 195 -18.27 17.16 7.75
N PRO A 196 -18.15 18.46 8.10
CA PRO A 196 -17.42 19.43 7.28
C PRO A 196 -15.99 18.99 6.98
N ARG A 197 -15.49 19.34 5.79
CA ARG A 197 -14.15 18.98 5.34
C ARG A 197 -13.08 19.67 6.20
N ASN A 198 -12.26 18.87 6.88
CA ASN A 198 -11.07 19.34 7.58
C ASN A 198 -9.90 19.59 6.59
N LEU A 199 -8.72 19.99 7.09
CA LEU A 199 -7.55 20.26 6.24
C LEU A 199 -7.18 19.10 5.31
N ILE A 200 -7.18 17.88 5.84
CA ILE A 200 -6.83 16.66 5.10
C ILE A 200 -7.85 16.43 3.98
N ASP A 201 -9.15 16.54 4.31
CA ASP A 201 -10.24 16.41 3.34
C ASP A 201 -10.18 17.47 2.23
N ARG A 202 -9.88 18.72 2.57
CA ARG A 202 -9.77 19.83 1.60
C ARG A 202 -8.62 19.61 0.63
N ARG A 203 -7.47 19.14 1.11
CA ARG A 203 -6.33 18.81 0.25
C ARG A 203 -6.62 17.61 -0.63
N LEU A 204 -7.20 16.54 -0.07
CA LEU A 204 -7.60 15.36 -0.84
C LEU A 204 -8.62 15.71 -1.93
N HIS A 205 -9.57 16.58 -1.62
CA HIS A 205 -10.53 17.12 -2.59
C HIS A 205 -9.81 17.82 -3.74
N ALA A 206 -8.90 18.76 -3.45
CA ALA A 206 -8.14 19.47 -4.49
C ALA A 206 -7.28 18.54 -5.35
N LEU A 207 -6.60 17.57 -4.74
CA LEU A 207 -5.82 16.55 -5.45
C LEU A 207 -6.70 15.71 -6.39
N THR A 208 -7.88 15.30 -5.90
CA THR A 208 -8.85 14.54 -6.71
C THR A 208 -9.31 15.34 -7.93
N LEU A 209 -9.65 16.62 -7.75
CA LEU A 209 -10.03 17.49 -8.87
C LEU A 209 -8.90 17.67 -9.87
N GLY A 210 -7.66 17.82 -9.39
CA GLY A 210 -6.47 17.89 -10.25
C GLY A 210 -6.28 16.63 -11.09
N ALA A 211 -6.48 15.44 -10.50
CA ALA A 211 -6.39 14.17 -11.22
C ALA A 211 -7.49 14.05 -12.30
N LEU A 212 -8.73 14.42 -11.97
CA LEU A 212 -9.83 14.46 -12.95
C LEU A 212 -9.53 15.42 -14.11
N GLN A 213 -8.99 16.60 -13.82
CA GLN A 213 -8.67 17.59 -14.85
C GLN A 213 -7.56 17.12 -15.80
N ARG A 214 -6.52 16.48 -15.25
CA ARG A 214 -5.40 15.94 -16.04
C ARG A 214 -5.83 14.79 -16.93
N HIS A 215 -6.57 13.83 -16.38
CA HIS A 215 -6.84 12.58 -17.06
C HIS A 215 -8.18 12.58 -17.81
N ARG A 216 -9.20 13.30 -17.35
CA ARG A 216 -10.57 13.25 -17.91
C ARG A 216 -11.07 11.80 -18.10
N PRO A 217 -11.08 10.97 -17.04
CA PRO A 217 -11.43 9.56 -17.16
C PRO A 217 -12.92 9.36 -17.40
N ASP A 218 -13.28 8.27 -18.09
CA ASP A 218 -14.65 7.76 -18.17
C ASP A 218 -14.97 6.80 -17.01
N ILE A 219 -13.94 6.09 -16.53
CA ILE A 219 -14.02 5.11 -15.45
C ILE A 219 -12.90 5.38 -14.44
N VAL A 220 -13.25 5.50 -13.17
CA VAL A 220 -12.29 5.60 -12.06
C VAL A 220 -12.34 4.34 -11.22
N LEU A 221 -11.16 3.74 -11.01
CA LEU A 221 -10.96 2.55 -10.19
C LEU A 221 -10.32 2.96 -8.86
N LEU A 222 -10.99 2.72 -7.74
CA LEU A 222 -10.45 2.93 -6.41
C LEU A 222 -10.10 1.59 -5.79
N SER A 223 -8.80 1.30 -5.70
CA SER A 223 -8.29 0.10 -5.04
C SER A 223 -7.99 0.41 -3.57
N VAL A 224 -8.82 -0.10 -2.67
CA VAL A 224 -8.71 0.10 -1.22
C VAL A 224 -8.05 -1.13 -0.59
N PRO A 225 -6.77 -1.06 -0.19
CA PRO A 225 -6.06 -2.23 0.30
C PRO A 225 -6.37 -2.60 1.75
N PHE A 226 -6.65 -1.61 2.59
CA PHE A 226 -6.79 -1.77 4.04
C PHE A 226 -7.96 -0.94 4.57
N PRO A 227 -8.56 -1.31 5.73
CA PRO A 227 -9.64 -0.53 6.35
C PRO A 227 -9.30 0.95 6.50
N GLY A 228 -8.04 1.27 6.79
CA GLY A 228 -7.63 2.66 7.00
C GLY A 228 -7.71 3.57 5.78
N ALA A 229 -7.74 3.00 4.59
CA ALA A 229 -7.85 3.75 3.34
C ALA A 229 -9.30 4.04 2.92
N VAL A 230 -10.29 3.43 3.59
CA VAL A 230 -11.72 3.50 3.22
C VAL A 230 -12.24 4.93 3.29
N TYR A 231 -11.98 5.64 4.39
CA TYR A 231 -12.46 7.02 4.53
C TYR A 231 -11.96 7.93 3.40
N GLY A 232 -10.66 7.82 3.07
CA GLY A 232 -10.06 8.55 1.96
C GLY A 232 -10.71 8.20 0.62
N ALA A 233 -10.96 6.92 0.35
CA ALA A 233 -11.63 6.47 -0.87
C ALA A 233 -13.06 7.05 -1.01
N PHE A 234 -13.84 7.08 0.07
CA PHE A 234 -15.18 7.69 0.04
C PHE A 234 -15.14 9.22 -0.10
N ARG A 235 -14.13 9.90 0.46
CA ARG A 235 -13.91 11.35 0.25
C ARG A 235 -13.52 11.68 -1.20
N ILE A 236 -12.71 10.82 -1.83
CA ILE A 236 -12.40 10.90 -3.26
C ILE A 236 -13.70 10.72 -4.06
N ALA A 237 -14.49 9.68 -3.77
CA ALA A 237 -15.77 9.43 -4.43
C ALA A 237 -16.75 10.60 -4.28
N GLN A 238 -16.90 11.21 -3.08
CA GLN A 238 -17.71 12.43 -2.89
C GLN A 238 -17.25 13.57 -3.81
N SER A 239 -15.94 13.74 -3.95
CA SER A 239 -15.36 14.80 -4.79
C SER A 239 -15.67 14.55 -6.26
N ILE A 240 -15.52 13.30 -6.72
CA ILE A 240 -15.81 12.91 -8.11
C ILE A 240 -17.32 13.03 -8.39
N ARG A 241 -18.19 12.54 -7.50
CA ARG A 241 -19.66 12.68 -7.66
C ARG A 241 -20.12 14.12 -7.77
N THR A 242 -19.43 15.05 -7.11
CA THR A 242 -19.75 16.48 -7.19
C THR A 242 -19.26 17.10 -8.50
N ALA A 243 -18.06 16.72 -8.96
CA ALA A 243 -17.39 17.38 -10.08
C ALA A 243 -17.63 16.74 -11.45
N ALA A 244 -17.85 15.42 -11.49
CA ALA A 244 -17.98 14.60 -12.69
C ALA A 244 -18.92 13.40 -12.41
N PRO A 245 -20.22 13.64 -12.15
CA PRO A 245 -21.18 12.59 -11.79
C PRO A 245 -21.36 11.51 -12.87
N GLU A 246 -20.99 11.78 -14.12
CA GLU A 246 -21.03 10.86 -15.25
C GLU A 246 -19.93 9.78 -15.24
N VAL A 247 -18.86 9.99 -14.47
CA VAL A 247 -17.75 9.04 -14.35
C VAL A 247 -18.21 7.78 -13.63
N LEU A 248 -17.95 6.62 -14.23
CA LEU A 248 -18.23 5.34 -13.58
C LEU A 248 -17.20 5.10 -12.46
N LEU A 249 -17.66 5.03 -11.22
CA LEU A 249 -16.83 4.81 -10.03
C LEU A 249 -16.89 3.35 -9.59
N VAL A 250 -15.73 2.69 -9.58
CA VAL A 250 -15.60 1.27 -9.20
C VAL A 250 -14.74 1.15 -7.95
N LEU A 251 -15.25 0.45 -6.93
CA LEU A 251 -14.53 0.14 -5.70
C LEU A 251 -14.02 -1.31 -5.74
N GLY A 252 -12.75 -1.53 -5.38
CA GLY A 252 -12.15 -2.86 -5.26
C GLY A 252 -10.98 -2.86 -4.28
N GLY A 253 -10.21 -3.95 -4.24
CA GLY A 253 -8.99 -4.07 -3.43
C GLY A 253 -9.14 -4.95 -2.19
N GLY A 254 -8.04 -5.12 -1.45
CA GLY A 254 -7.93 -6.05 -0.32
C GLY A 254 -9.03 -5.89 0.74
N TYR A 255 -9.36 -4.65 1.12
CA TYR A 255 -10.44 -4.38 2.08
C TYR A 255 -11.80 -4.89 1.60
N VAL A 256 -12.09 -4.71 0.31
CA VAL A 256 -13.35 -5.18 -0.29
C VAL A 256 -13.41 -6.70 -0.26
N ASN A 257 -12.27 -7.35 -0.52
CA ASN A 257 -12.13 -8.81 -0.53
C ASN A 257 -12.20 -9.46 0.86
N THR A 258 -11.96 -8.72 1.94
CA THR A 258 -12.05 -9.28 3.30
C THR A 258 -13.31 -8.82 4.03
N GLU A 259 -13.65 -7.54 3.97
CA GLU A 259 -14.70 -6.95 4.81
C GLU A 259 -16.05 -6.78 4.08
N LEU A 260 -16.07 -6.78 2.73
CA LEU A 260 -17.29 -6.48 1.95
C LEU A 260 -17.82 -7.69 1.15
N ARG A 261 -17.41 -8.93 1.48
CA ARG A 261 -17.90 -10.14 0.78
C ARG A 261 -19.39 -10.38 0.91
N ASP A 262 -19.99 -9.94 2.01
CA ASP A 262 -21.43 -10.01 2.26
C ASP A 262 -22.09 -8.62 2.22
N LEU A 263 -21.60 -7.74 1.33
CA LEU A 263 -22.08 -6.36 1.23
C LEU A 263 -23.60 -6.29 1.02
N ALA A 264 -24.30 -5.85 2.07
CA ALA A 264 -25.73 -5.60 2.06
C ALA A 264 -26.09 -4.12 2.21
N GLU A 265 -25.13 -3.26 2.57
CA GLU A 265 -25.36 -1.83 2.80
C GLU A 265 -25.55 -1.07 1.48
N PRO A 266 -26.77 -0.58 1.18
CA PRO A 266 -27.00 0.11 -0.08
C PRO A 266 -26.31 1.48 -0.15
N ARG A 267 -26.07 2.16 0.98
CA ARG A 267 -25.48 3.53 0.98
C ARG A 267 -24.05 3.58 0.43
N VAL A 268 -23.34 2.45 0.32
CA VAL A 268 -22.07 2.37 -0.42
C VAL A 268 -22.26 2.83 -1.87
N PHE A 269 -23.41 2.50 -2.47
CA PHE A 269 -23.74 2.85 -3.85
C PHE A 269 -24.19 4.31 -4.04
N ASP A 270 -24.32 5.09 -2.96
CA ASP A 270 -24.49 6.54 -3.07
C ASP A 270 -23.16 7.21 -3.50
N TYR A 271 -22.04 6.48 -3.38
CA TYR A 271 -20.69 6.94 -3.72
C TYR A 271 -20.12 6.21 -4.94
N PHE A 272 -20.34 4.90 -5.05
CA PHE A 272 -19.76 4.04 -6.09
C PHE A 272 -20.84 3.42 -6.98
N ASP A 273 -20.56 3.22 -8.26
CA ASP A 273 -21.50 2.54 -9.15
C ASP A 273 -21.40 1.03 -9.04
N ARG A 274 -20.20 0.53 -8.76
CA ARG A 274 -19.85 -0.90 -8.77
C ARG A 274 -18.86 -1.21 -7.66
N VAL A 275 -18.99 -2.40 -7.09
CA VAL A 275 -18.01 -2.96 -6.15
C VAL A 275 -17.58 -4.32 -6.66
N THR A 276 -16.28 -4.53 -6.89
CA THR A 276 -15.75 -5.79 -7.45
C THR A 276 -14.97 -6.57 -6.40
N LEU A 277 -15.11 -7.90 -6.42
CA LEU A 277 -14.37 -8.83 -5.58
C LEU A 277 -13.27 -9.56 -6.35
N ASP A 278 -12.33 -10.09 -5.57
CA ASP A 278 -11.20 -10.94 -5.95
C ASP A 278 -10.25 -10.25 -6.95
N ASP A 279 -9.62 -11.03 -7.84
CA ASP A 279 -8.75 -10.54 -8.89
C ASP A 279 -9.52 -9.62 -9.84
N GLY A 280 -9.02 -8.40 -10.02
CA GLY A 280 -9.72 -7.34 -10.73
C GLY A 280 -9.73 -7.51 -12.26
N GLU A 281 -8.82 -8.30 -12.83
CA GLU A 281 -8.61 -8.46 -14.25
C GLU A 281 -9.89 -8.87 -15.00
N ARG A 282 -10.53 -9.97 -14.57
CA ARG A 282 -11.76 -10.47 -15.21
C ARG A 282 -12.98 -9.56 -14.95
N PRO A 283 -13.30 -9.14 -13.72
CA PRO A 283 -14.38 -8.20 -13.44
C PRO A 283 -14.26 -6.89 -14.22
N LEU A 284 -13.05 -6.33 -14.35
CA LEU A 284 -12.84 -5.08 -15.08
C LEU A 284 -13.09 -5.22 -16.58
N LEU A 285 -12.66 -6.33 -17.21
CA LEU A 285 -13.00 -6.59 -18.62
C LEU A 285 -14.52 -6.66 -18.82
N ALA A 286 -15.23 -7.37 -17.94
CA ALA A 286 -16.68 -7.45 -17.99
C ALA A 286 -17.34 -6.07 -17.77
N LEU A 287 -16.84 -5.27 -16.83
CA LEU A 287 -17.32 -3.92 -16.58
C LEU A 287 -17.11 -2.98 -17.77
N ILE A 288 -15.95 -3.03 -18.41
CA ILE A 288 -15.66 -2.21 -19.59
C ILE A 288 -16.60 -2.60 -20.74
N GLU A 289 -16.79 -3.90 -21.00
CA GLU A 289 -17.74 -4.37 -22.01
C GLU A 289 -19.18 -3.92 -21.71
N GLN A 290 -19.58 -3.96 -20.43
CA GLN A 290 -20.90 -3.50 -19.99
C GLN A 290 -21.05 -1.99 -20.21
N TRP A 291 -20.04 -1.20 -19.83
CA TRP A 291 -20.03 0.24 -20.05
C TRP A 291 -20.13 0.60 -21.53
N GLN A 292 -19.48 -0.19 -22.40
CA GLN A 292 -19.56 -0.02 -23.86
C GLN A 292 -20.89 -0.46 -24.47
N GLY A 293 -21.80 -1.07 -23.69
CA GLY A 293 -23.05 -1.63 -24.18
C GLY A 293 -22.88 -2.95 -24.96
N ARG A 294 -21.72 -3.61 -24.83
CA ARG A 294 -21.41 -4.92 -25.44
C ARG A 294 -21.80 -6.10 -24.55
N ARG A 295 -22.11 -5.84 -23.27
CA ARG A 295 -22.49 -6.82 -22.26
C ARG A 295 -23.67 -6.33 -21.42
N SER A 296 -24.58 -7.23 -21.05
CA SER A 296 -25.66 -6.95 -20.10
C SER A 296 -25.13 -6.84 -18.67
N ILE A 297 -25.78 -6.04 -17.83
CA ILE A 297 -25.44 -5.94 -16.41
C ILE A 297 -25.49 -7.31 -15.71
N ASP A 298 -26.45 -8.17 -16.05
CA ASP A 298 -26.59 -9.52 -15.44
C ASP A 298 -25.45 -10.47 -15.77
N ARG A 299 -24.58 -10.08 -16.72
CA ARG A 299 -23.39 -10.83 -17.10
C ARG A 299 -22.10 -10.26 -16.49
N LEU A 300 -22.19 -9.37 -15.50
CA LEU A 300 -21.00 -8.95 -14.75
C LEU A 300 -20.42 -10.10 -13.93
N VAL A 301 -19.10 -10.04 -13.68
CA VAL A 301 -18.34 -11.06 -12.96
C VAL A 301 -17.95 -10.50 -11.60
N ARG A 302 -18.21 -11.24 -10.51
CA ARG A 302 -17.85 -10.88 -9.13
C ARG A 302 -18.12 -9.42 -8.75
N THR A 303 -19.29 -8.89 -9.13
CA THR A 303 -19.62 -7.48 -8.99
C THR A 303 -20.91 -7.28 -8.21
N PHE A 304 -20.88 -6.45 -7.17
CA PHE A 304 -22.10 -5.94 -6.55
C PHE A 304 -22.64 -4.71 -7.29
N VAL A 305 -23.97 -4.65 -7.37
CA VAL A 305 -24.74 -3.52 -7.90
C VAL A 305 -25.91 -3.22 -6.98
N ARG A 306 -26.40 -1.99 -7.01
CA ARG A 306 -27.74 -1.67 -6.49
C ARG A 306 -28.78 -1.98 -7.59
N GLU A 307 -29.80 -2.78 -7.29
CA GLU A 307 -30.81 -3.18 -8.30
C GLU A 307 -31.70 -2.03 -8.77
N ASP A 308 -32.11 -1.16 -7.85
CA ASP A 308 -32.80 0.10 -8.13
C ASP A 308 -32.60 1.03 -6.91
N ALA A 309 -32.60 2.34 -7.14
CA ALA A 309 -32.62 3.36 -6.09
C ALA A 309 -33.83 3.19 -5.16
N SER A 310 -34.97 2.72 -5.68
CA SER A 310 -36.22 2.55 -4.93
C SER A 310 -36.25 1.31 -4.03
N SER A 311 -35.59 0.21 -4.41
CA SER A 311 -35.64 -1.05 -3.68
C SER A 311 -34.66 -1.10 -2.50
N GLY A 312 -33.60 -0.28 -2.55
CA GLY A 312 -32.53 -0.28 -1.55
C GLY A 312 -31.78 -1.62 -1.45
N ARG A 313 -31.94 -2.52 -2.43
CA ARG A 313 -31.36 -3.86 -2.38
C ARG A 313 -30.03 -3.93 -3.13
N VAL A 314 -29.02 -4.48 -2.46
CA VAL A 314 -27.73 -4.83 -3.07
C VAL A 314 -27.83 -6.24 -3.66
N ARG A 315 -27.37 -6.39 -4.91
CA ARG A 315 -27.30 -7.67 -5.60
C ARG A 315 -25.87 -7.99 -5.99
N TYR A 316 -25.45 -9.20 -5.69
CA TYR A 316 -24.21 -9.79 -6.18
C TYR A 316 -24.41 -10.45 -7.54
N LEU A 317 -23.52 -10.17 -8.50
CA LEU A 317 -23.53 -10.70 -9.85
C LEU A 317 -22.25 -11.47 -10.11
N ASP A 318 -22.40 -12.75 -10.45
CA ASP A 318 -21.27 -13.64 -10.73
C ASP A 318 -21.56 -14.50 -11.96
N HIS A 319 -21.42 -13.89 -13.14
CA HIS A 319 -21.45 -14.62 -14.39
C HIS A 319 -20.18 -15.46 -14.51
N ARG A 320 -20.33 -16.79 -14.59
CA ARG A 320 -19.21 -17.71 -14.65
C ARG A 320 -18.42 -17.51 -15.95
N GLU A 321 -17.18 -17.05 -15.81
CA GLU A 321 -16.18 -16.97 -16.88
C GLU A 321 -14.85 -17.53 -16.40
N PRO A 322 -13.99 -18.02 -17.31
CA PRO A 322 -12.63 -18.42 -16.94
C PRO A 322 -11.84 -17.26 -16.36
N GLU A 323 -11.08 -17.52 -15.30
CA GLU A 323 -10.12 -16.55 -14.77
C GLU A 323 -9.06 -16.20 -15.80
N VAL A 324 -8.43 -15.03 -15.62
CA VAL A 324 -7.27 -14.66 -16.43
C VAL A 324 -6.07 -15.45 -15.89
N PRO A 325 -5.41 -16.29 -16.71
CA PRO A 325 -4.25 -17.06 -16.26
C PRO A 325 -3.13 -16.14 -15.76
N PHE A 326 -2.39 -16.55 -14.74
CA PHE A 326 -1.31 -15.74 -14.16
C PHE A 326 -0.20 -15.39 -15.19
N ALA A 327 -0.02 -16.21 -16.22
CA ALA A 327 0.89 -15.91 -17.32
C ALA A 327 0.41 -14.73 -18.19
N GLU A 328 -0.90 -14.48 -18.25
CA GLU A 328 -1.57 -13.52 -19.14
C GLU A 328 -1.95 -12.19 -18.49
N ILE A 329 -1.70 -12.02 -17.18
CA ILE A 329 -1.95 -10.75 -16.48
C ILE A 329 -1.02 -9.62 -16.95
N GLY A 330 0.06 -9.96 -17.66
CA GLY A 330 1.06 -9.00 -18.14
C GLY A 330 2.09 -8.62 -17.08
N THR A 331 2.83 -7.54 -17.36
CA THR A 331 3.84 -6.97 -16.45
C THR A 331 3.23 -5.75 -15.75
N PRO A 332 3.37 -5.60 -14.42
CA PRO A 332 2.96 -4.36 -13.76
C PRO A 332 3.77 -3.17 -14.31
N THR A 333 3.14 -2.01 -14.41
CA THR A 333 3.78 -0.76 -14.83
C THR A 333 3.72 0.24 -13.70
N TRP A 334 4.84 0.86 -13.38
CA TRP A 334 4.96 1.95 -12.43
C TRP A 334 4.92 3.32 -13.11
N ASP A 335 4.80 3.36 -14.44
CA ASP A 335 4.57 4.59 -15.19
C ASP A 335 3.31 5.32 -14.70
N GLY A 336 3.44 6.64 -14.54
CA GLY A 336 2.42 7.51 -13.93
C GLY A 336 2.54 7.66 -12.41
N LEU A 337 3.36 6.84 -11.73
CA LEU A 337 3.59 6.97 -10.28
C LEU A 337 4.88 7.75 -9.98
N PRO A 338 4.90 8.63 -8.96
CA PRO A 338 6.03 9.52 -8.72
C PRO A 338 7.14 8.83 -7.90
N LEU A 339 7.81 7.83 -8.48
CA LEU A 339 8.74 6.93 -7.76
C LEU A 339 9.82 7.66 -6.93
N GLY A 340 10.39 8.75 -7.44
CA GLY A 340 11.39 9.56 -6.74
C GLY A 340 10.84 10.47 -5.63
N ARG A 341 9.54 10.39 -5.31
CA ARG A 341 8.89 11.21 -4.28
C ARG A 341 8.47 10.41 -3.04
N TYR A 342 8.64 9.09 -3.01
CA TYR A 342 8.35 8.28 -1.82
C TYR A 342 9.42 8.48 -0.72
N LEU A 343 9.05 8.28 0.53
CA LEU A 343 9.87 8.55 1.70
C LEU A 343 10.54 7.28 2.24
N SER A 344 11.85 7.29 2.40
CA SER A 344 12.63 6.23 3.06
C SER A 344 12.61 6.43 4.57
N VAL A 345 11.62 5.86 5.25
CA VAL A 345 11.42 6.03 6.70
C VAL A 345 12.03 4.88 7.49
N LEU A 346 12.56 5.21 8.66
CA LEU A 346 13.26 4.27 9.54
C LEU A 346 12.61 4.20 10.92
N ASP A 347 11.46 3.53 10.98
CA ASP A 347 10.68 3.34 12.22
C ASP A 347 11.31 2.30 13.16
N MET A 348 11.92 1.25 12.61
CA MET A 348 12.53 0.16 13.38
C MET A 348 13.98 -0.06 12.98
N LEU A 349 14.83 -0.31 13.98
CA LEU A 349 16.26 -0.53 13.76
C LEU A 349 16.61 -1.97 13.36
N ASN A 350 15.68 -2.91 13.47
CA ASN A 350 15.88 -4.31 13.07
C ASN A 350 16.14 -4.42 11.55
N PRO A 351 17.27 -4.99 11.08
CA PRO A 351 17.64 -5.02 9.66
C PRO A 351 16.60 -5.64 8.71
N VAL A 352 15.85 -6.66 9.16
CA VAL A 352 14.83 -7.30 8.33
C VAL A 352 13.55 -6.47 8.31
N HIS A 353 13.15 -5.89 9.44
CA HIS A 353 11.99 -4.99 9.49
C HIS A 353 12.21 -3.73 8.65
N ARG A 354 13.46 -3.25 8.53
CA ARG A 354 13.80 -2.12 7.66
C ARG A 354 13.46 -2.38 6.21
N LEU A 355 13.52 -3.60 5.69
CA LEU A 355 13.20 -3.90 4.29
C LEU A 355 11.75 -3.51 3.93
N TRP A 356 10.86 -3.39 4.91
CA TRP A 356 9.46 -3.03 4.72
C TRP A 356 9.23 -1.51 4.61
N SER A 357 10.09 -0.70 5.23
CA SER A 357 9.89 0.76 5.36
C SER A 357 11.02 1.58 4.73
N ASP A 358 12.21 0.99 4.60
CA ASP A 358 13.41 1.63 4.09
C ASP A 358 13.56 1.37 2.58
N GLY A 359 13.62 2.47 1.84
CA GLY A 359 13.71 2.49 0.39
C GLY A 359 12.45 2.00 -0.32
N ARG A 360 12.55 2.03 -1.64
CA ARG A 360 11.56 1.47 -2.56
C ARG A 360 12.02 0.08 -3.02
N TRP A 361 11.06 -0.83 -3.12
CA TRP A 361 11.27 -2.16 -3.70
C TRP A 361 10.23 -2.38 -4.80
N ASN A 362 10.68 -2.79 -5.98
CA ASN A 362 9.77 -3.21 -7.04
C ASN A 362 8.97 -4.42 -6.54
N LYS A 363 7.64 -4.28 -6.45
CA LYS A 363 6.76 -5.34 -5.99
C LYS A 363 6.41 -6.27 -7.16
N LEU A 364 6.74 -7.55 -7.03
CA LEU A 364 6.41 -8.57 -8.03
C LEU A 364 5.90 -9.85 -7.34
N THR A 365 5.10 -10.66 -8.00
CA THR A 365 4.69 -11.99 -7.51
C THR A 365 5.39 -13.09 -8.31
N VAL A 366 5.86 -14.13 -7.62
CA VAL A 366 6.44 -15.33 -8.24
C VAL A 366 5.33 -16.29 -8.69
N ALA A 367 4.26 -16.36 -7.90
CA ALA A 367 3.07 -17.13 -8.16
C ALA A 367 1.82 -16.37 -7.69
N HIS A 368 0.70 -16.67 -8.34
CA HIS A 368 -0.63 -16.38 -7.82
C HIS A 368 -1.05 -17.48 -6.85
N GLY A 369 -1.74 -17.14 -5.76
CA GLY A 369 -2.21 -18.11 -4.79
C GLY A 369 -1.14 -18.70 -3.86
N CYS A 370 -1.58 -19.44 -2.85
CA CYS A 370 -0.72 -20.17 -1.94
C CYS A 370 -0.72 -21.66 -2.29
N TYR A 371 0.44 -22.22 -2.63
CA TYR A 371 0.58 -23.65 -2.94
C TYR A 371 0.25 -24.57 -1.75
N TRP A 372 0.32 -24.06 -0.51
CA TRP A 372 0.03 -24.84 0.70
C TRP A 372 -1.46 -24.96 1.00
N LYS A 373 -2.20 -23.85 0.96
CA LYS A 373 -3.68 -23.75 1.10
C LYS A 373 -4.34 -24.63 2.18
N LYS A 374 -3.65 -24.84 3.30
CA LYS A 374 -4.12 -25.73 4.39
C LYS A 374 -4.09 -25.08 5.78
N CYS A 375 -3.49 -23.89 5.92
CA CYS A 375 -3.43 -23.20 7.21
C CYS A 375 -4.84 -22.87 7.70
N SER A 376 -5.17 -23.24 8.93
CA SER A 376 -6.53 -23.09 9.47
C SER A 376 -6.93 -21.64 9.76
N PHE A 377 -5.96 -20.74 9.82
CA PHE A 377 -6.14 -19.32 10.11
C PHE A 377 -6.09 -18.44 8.84
N CYS A 378 -5.69 -19.00 7.70
CA CYS A 378 -5.77 -18.30 6.43
C CYS A 378 -7.20 -18.40 5.92
N ASP A 379 -7.72 -17.32 5.35
CA ASP A 379 -9.02 -17.35 4.68
C ASP A 379 -8.89 -18.02 3.31
N LEU A 380 -9.07 -19.34 3.28
CA LEU A 380 -8.99 -20.13 2.06
C LEU A 380 -10.17 -19.90 1.11
N SER A 381 -11.16 -19.08 1.48
CA SER A 381 -12.24 -18.68 0.57
C SER A 381 -11.79 -17.59 -0.42
N LEU A 382 -10.71 -16.88 -0.11
CA LEU A 382 -10.16 -15.83 -0.98
C LEU A 382 -9.50 -16.45 -2.22
N ASP A 383 -9.86 -15.95 -3.40
CA ASP A 383 -9.34 -16.44 -4.69
C ASP A 383 -7.82 -16.32 -4.78
N TYR A 384 -7.27 -15.17 -4.37
CA TYR A 384 -5.83 -14.90 -4.34
C TYR A 384 -5.03 -15.77 -3.34
N ILE A 385 -5.71 -16.57 -2.51
CA ILE A 385 -5.08 -17.57 -1.64
C ILE A 385 -5.28 -18.99 -2.19
N SER A 386 -6.49 -19.31 -2.66
CA SER A 386 -6.90 -20.67 -3.01
C SER A 386 -6.49 -21.10 -4.43
N ARG A 387 -6.41 -20.15 -5.37
CA ARG A 387 -6.08 -20.41 -6.78
C ARG A 387 -4.57 -20.31 -7.03
N TYR A 388 -3.87 -21.43 -6.89
CA TYR A 388 -2.43 -21.47 -7.12
C TYR A 388 -2.05 -21.61 -8.59
N GLU A 389 -1.30 -20.64 -9.10
CA GLU A 389 -0.70 -20.64 -10.44
C GLU A 389 0.72 -20.05 -10.38
N ALA A 390 1.74 -20.82 -10.76
CA ALA A 390 3.12 -20.32 -10.82
C ALA A 390 3.45 -19.75 -12.21
N ALA A 391 4.21 -18.67 -12.25
CA ALA A 391 4.83 -18.24 -13.51
C ALA A 391 5.99 -19.16 -13.89
N ASN A 392 6.21 -19.31 -15.20
CA ASN A 392 7.47 -19.83 -15.71
C ASN A 392 8.60 -18.86 -15.34
N ALA A 393 9.76 -19.39 -14.94
CA ALA A 393 10.95 -18.60 -14.61
C ALA A 393 11.36 -17.65 -15.75
N ALA A 394 11.28 -18.09 -17.01
CA ALA A 394 11.61 -17.23 -18.14
C ALA A 394 10.72 -15.98 -18.19
N LEU A 395 9.40 -16.17 -18.08
CA LEU A 395 8.43 -15.07 -18.05
C LEU A 395 8.62 -14.17 -16.84
N LEU A 396 8.92 -14.75 -15.67
CA LEU A 396 9.17 -13.97 -14.46
C LEU A 396 10.41 -13.08 -14.61
N VAL A 397 11.49 -13.61 -15.21
CA VAL A 397 12.70 -12.83 -15.48
C VAL A 397 12.48 -11.80 -16.60
N ASP A 398 11.64 -12.08 -17.60
CA ASP A 398 11.21 -11.07 -18.59
C ASP A 398 10.49 -9.90 -17.91
N ARG A 399 9.60 -10.19 -16.95
CA ARG A 399 8.91 -9.16 -16.16
C ARG A 399 9.88 -8.35 -15.29
N ILE A 400 10.86 -9.01 -14.66
CA ILE A 400 11.92 -8.34 -13.89
C ILE A 400 12.70 -7.38 -14.79
N GLU A 401 13.16 -7.84 -15.97
CA GLU A 401 13.90 -7.00 -16.92
C GLU A 401 13.10 -5.78 -17.38
N ALA A 402 11.81 -5.96 -17.68
CA ALA A 402 10.92 -4.86 -18.06
C ALA A 402 10.75 -3.84 -16.93
N VAL A 403 10.56 -4.29 -15.69
CA VAL A 403 10.43 -3.40 -14.52
C VAL A 403 11.75 -2.68 -14.23
N VAL A 404 12.90 -3.34 -14.36
CA VAL A 404 14.21 -2.68 -14.22
C VAL A 404 14.39 -1.62 -15.31
N ALA A 405 14.03 -1.93 -16.55
CA ALA A 405 14.14 -0.98 -17.67
C ALA A 405 13.24 0.25 -17.48
N GLU A 406 12.03 0.06 -16.94
CA GLU A 406 11.09 1.15 -16.68
C GLU A 406 11.51 2.02 -15.48
N THR A 407 11.93 1.39 -14.38
CA THR A 407 12.13 2.08 -13.10
C THR A 407 13.58 2.50 -12.84
N GLY A 408 14.54 1.88 -13.53
CA GLY A 408 15.97 2.04 -13.26
C GLY A 408 16.46 1.35 -11.97
N GLU A 409 15.58 0.67 -11.24
CA GLU A 409 15.90 0.05 -9.95
C GLU A 409 15.97 -1.48 -10.04
N THR A 410 16.97 -2.07 -9.39
CA THR A 410 17.22 -3.52 -9.39
C THR A 410 16.79 -4.23 -8.09
N GLY A 411 16.15 -3.51 -7.16
CA GLY A 411 15.61 -4.05 -5.91
C GLY A 411 14.20 -4.61 -6.07
N PHE A 412 13.96 -5.85 -5.67
CA PHE A 412 12.64 -6.50 -5.71
C PHE A 412 12.17 -7.00 -4.34
N HIS A 413 10.87 -6.82 -4.06
CA HIS A 413 10.19 -7.53 -2.98
C HIS A 413 9.13 -8.43 -3.61
N PHE A 414 9.29 -9.75 -3.40
CA PHE A 414 8.32 -10.73 -3.84
C PHE A 414 7.18 -10.86 -2.83
N VAL A 415 5.99 -10.39 -3.23
CA VAL A 415 4.82 -10.19 -2.34
C VAL A 415 3.90 -11.41 -2.25
N ASP A 416 4.37 -12.58 -2.65
CA ASP A 416 3.64 -13.84 -2.55
C ASP A 416 3.21 -14.14 -1.10
N GLU A 417 2.02 -14.73 -0.93
CA GLU A 417 1.55 -15.28 0.35
C GLU A 417 2.56 -16.29 0.94
N ALA A 418 3.13 -17.11 0.06
CA ALA A 418 4.27 -17.96 0.34
C ALA A 418 4.95 -18.31 -0.99
N ALA A 419 6.11 -17.70 -1.25
CA ALA A 419 6.85 -17.94 -2.48
C ALA A 419 7.25 -19.43 -2.61
N PRO A 420 6.93 -20.10 -3.74
CA PRO A 420 7.18 -21.53 -3.90
C PRO A 420 8.68 -21.83 -4.04
N PRO A 421 9.27 -22.75 -3.26
CA PRO A 421 10.71 -23.02 -3.32
C PRO A 421 11.21 -23.45 -4.71
N LYS A 422 10.40 -24.23 -5.44
CA LYS A 422 10.73 -24.66 -6.80
C LYS A 422 10.75 -23.50 -7.80
N ALA A 423 9.80 -22.57 -7.68
CA ALA A 423 9.73 -21.39 -8.55
C ALA A 423 10.88 -20.43 -8.25
N LEU A 424 11.20 -20.21 -6.97
CA LEU A 424 12.38 -19.43 -6.55
C LEU A 424 13.68 -20.04 -7.08
N LYS A 425 13.85 -21.36 -6.98
CA LYS A 425 15.02 -22.06 -7.55
C LYS A 425 15.13 -21.82 -9.07
N ALA A 426 14.04 -22.03 -9.81
CA ALA A 426 14.03 -21.86 -11.25
C ALA A 426 14.30 -20.39 -11.67
N MET A 427 13.74 -19.43 -10.94
CA MET A 427 14.02 -18.01 -11.12
C MET A 427 15.50 -17.69 -10.88
N ALA A 428 16.08 -18.21 -9.79
CA ALA A 428 17.49 -18.02 -9.47
C ALA A 428 18.41 -18.55 -10.57
N GLU A 429 18.15 -19.76 -11.06
CA GLU A 429 18.88 -20.36 -12.19
C GLU A 429 18.76 -19.50 -13.46
N GLU A 430 17.56 -19.00 -13.76
CA GLU A 430 17.31 -18.17 -14.94
C GLU A 430 17.99 -16.79 -14.85
N LEU A 431 17.96 -16.14 -13.68
CA LEU A 431 18.67 -14.89 -13.42
C LEU A 431 20.17 -15.04 -13.67
N LEU A 432 20.77 -16.10 -13.11
CA LEU A 432 22.19 -16.41 -13.27
C LEU A 432 22.53 -16.75 -14.72
N ARG A 433 21.69 -17.54 -15.40
CA ARG A 433 21.87 -17.88 -16.82
C ARG A 433 21.87 -16.65 -17.71
N ARG A 434 21.03 -15.64 -17.41
CA ARG A 434 20.96 -14.37 -18.14
C ARG A 434 21.96 -13.31 -17.65
N GLY A 435 22.73 -13.60 -16.60
CA GLY A 435 23.66 -12.64 -16.01
C GLY A 435 22.96 -11.40 -15.43
N ARG A 436 21.74 -11.54 -14.92
CA ARG A 436 20.98 -10.43 -14.32
C ARG A 436 21.31 -10.27 -12.86
N VAL A 437 21.73 -9.05 -12.51
CA VAL A 437 22.10 -8.68 -11.13
C VAL A 437 20.95 -7.89 -10.54
N ILE A 438 20.24 -8.50 -9.59
CA ILE A 438 19.18 -7.87 -8.80
C ILE A 438 19.43 -8.14 -7.32
N SER A 439 18.79 -7.35 -6.45
CA SER A 439 18.70 -7.64 -5.02
C SER A 439 17.25 -7.94 -4.70
N TRP A 440 16.96 -9.03 -4.00
CA TRP A 440 15.58 -9.39 -3.70
C TRP A 440 15.37 -10.01 -2.34
N TRP A 441 14.15 -9.86 -1.84
CA TRP A 441 13.66 -10.53 -0.64
C TRP A 441 12.19 -10.90 -0.81
N GLY A 442 11.68 -11.80 0.03
CA GLY A 442 10.29 -12.22 -0.07
C GLY A 442 9.84 -13.13 1.06
N ASN A 443 8.55 -13.46 1.03
CA ASN A 443 7.89 -14.25 2.06
C ASN A 443 7.87 -15.73 1.67
N ILE A 444 8.25 -16.62 2.59
CA ILE A 444 8.29 -18.07 2.39
C ILE A 444 7.57 -18.81 3.51
N ARG A 445 7.36 -20.11 3.31
CA ARG A 445 7.10 -21.07 4.39
C ARG A 445 8.37 -21.90 4.62
N PHE A 446 8.72 -22.16 5.88
CA PHE A 446 9.95 -22.90 6.25
C PHE A 446 9.88 -24.39 5.88
N GLU A 447 10.05 -24.70 4.61
CA GLU A 447 9.98 -26.05 4.05
C GLU A 447 11.34 -26.76 4.00
N LYS A 448 11.32 -28.10 4.10
CA LYS A 448 12.53 -28.95 3.94
C LYS A 448 13.25 -28.81 2.60
N THR A 449 12.62 -28.21 1.60
CA THR A 449 13.21 -27.97 0.27
C THR A 449 14.29 -26.88 0.30
N PHE A 450 14.31 -26.03 1.31
CA PHE A 450 15.39 -25.06 1.54
C PHE A 450 16.63 -25.77 2.13
N SER A 451 17.36 -26.49 1.27
CA SER A 451 18.66 -27.07 1.61
C SER A 451 19.77 -26.02 1.56
N PRO A 452 20.95 -26.26 2.17
CA PRO A 452 22.09 -25.34 2.07
C PRO A 452 22.51 -25.01 0.64
N GLU A 453 22.33 -25.93 -0.30
CA GLU A 453 22.61 -25.71 -1.72
C GLU A 453 21.60 -24.73 -2.35
N VAL A 454 20.30 -24.94 -2.08
CA VAL A 454 19.25 -24.03 -2.55
C VAL A 454 19.44 -22.65 -1.94
N CYS A 455 19.70 -22.54 -0.64
CA CYS A 455 19.93 -21.24 0.00
C CYS A 455 21.14 -20.51 -0.59
N ARG A 456 22.25 -21.23 -0.88
CA ARG A 456 23.42 -20.66 -1.56
C ARG A 456 23.09 -20.18 -2.98
N LEU A 457 22.31 -20.95 -3.74
CA LEU A 457 21.84 -20.56 -5.06
C LEU A 457 20.96 -19.30 -5.01
N LEU A 458 20.01 -19.23 -4.09
CA LEU A 458 19.16 -18.05 -3.92
C LEU A 458 20.02 -16.83 -3.57
N ALA A 459 20.97 -16.95 -2.64
CA ALA A 459 21.90 -15.88 -2.29
C ALA A 459 22.75 -15.43 -3.49
N GLN A 460 23.28 -16.38 -4.29
CA GLN A 460 24.03 -16.06 -5.51
C GLN A 460 23.19 -15.33 -6.55
N SER A 461 21.88 -15.61 -6.63
CA SER A 461 20.95 -14.90 -7.52
C SER A 461 20.50 -13.52 -6.99
N GLY A 462 20.97 -13.10 -5.82
CA GLY A 462 20.65 -11.81 -5.24
C GLY A 462 19.66 -11.82 -4.07
N CYS A 463 19.32 -12.98 -3.52
CA CYS A 463 18.47 -13.05 -2.31
C CYS A 463 19.23 -12.48 -1.11
N ILE A 464 18.75 -11.35 -0.56
CA ILE A 464 19.36 -10.69 0.60
C ILE A 464 18.68 -11.04 1.92
N ALA A 465 17.41 -11.43 1.86
CA ALA A 465 16.61 -11.78 3.03
C ALA A 465 15.38 -12.60 2.65
N ILE A 466 14.88 -13.36 3.63
CA ILE A 466 13.62 -14.08 3.56
C ILE A 466 12.87 -13.87 4.86
N THR A 467 11.57 -13.67 4.76
CA THR A 467 10.65 -13.64 5.89
C THR A 467 9.82 -14.90 5.86
N GLY A 468 9.55 -15.51 7.02
CA GLY A 468 8.76 -16.73 7.07
C GLY A 468 7.84 -16.76 8.28
N GLY A 469 6.59 -17.12 8.05
CA GLY A 469 5.61 -17.28 9.12
C GLY A 469 5.87 -18.56 9.92
N LEU A 470 6.53 -18.45 11.08
CA LEU A 470 6.55 -19.53 12.07
C LEU A 470 5.22 -19.62 12.82
N GLU A 471 4.58 -18.47 13.06
CA GLU A 471 3.39 -18.26 13.90
C GLU A 471 3.58 -18.61 15.38
N VAL A 472 4.12 -19.80 15.69
CA VAL A 472 4.29 -20.29 17.05
C VAL A 472 5.40 -21.33 17.18
N ALA A 473 6.21 -21.24 18.23
CA ALA A 473 7.26 -22.20 18.56
C ALA A 473 6.73 -23.42 19.34
N SER A 474 5.70 -24.09 18.82
CA SER A 474 5.10 -25.29 19.46
C SER A 474 4.56 -26.25 18.41
N ASP A 475 5.14 -27.46 18.32
CA ASP A 475 4.72 -28.48 17.36
C ASP A 475 3.23 -28.84 17.48
N ARG A 476 2.70 -28.89 18.71
CA ARG A 476 1.28 -29.13 18.96
C ARG A 476 0.40 -28.07 18.30
N LEU A 477 0.75 -26.79 18.46
CA LEU A 477 -0.02 -25.68 17.90
C LEU A 477 0.16 -25.60 16.37
N LEU A 478 1.36 -25.85 15.85
CA LEU A 478 1.62 -25.93 14.41
C LEU A 478 0.79 -27.02 13.72
N GLN A 479 0.57 -28.16 14.39
CA GLN A 479 -0.32 -29.23 13.92
C GLN A 479 -1.78 -28.77 13.90
N LEU A 480 -2.27 -28.13 14.97
CA LEU A 480 -3.63 -27.58 15.02
C LEU A 480 -3.86 -26.52 13.94
N MET A 481 -2.86 -25.67 13.70
CA MET A 481 -2.88 -24.65 12.64
C MET A 481 -2.74 -25.24 11.23
N LYS A 482 -2.43 -26.54 11.11
CA LYS A 482 -2.11 -27.22 9.84
C LYS A 482 -1.01 -26.48 9.06
N LYS A 483 -0.01 -25.95 9.76
CA LYS A 483 1.11 -25.20 9.12
C LYS A 483 2.03 -26.11 8.31
N GLY A 484 2.03 -27.41 8.60
CA GLY A 484 2.81 -28.40 7.85
C GLY A 484 4.32 -28.24 7.98
N VAL A 485 4.78 -27.74 9.13
CA VAL A 485 6.19 -27.60 9.52
C VAL A 485 6.31 -27.99 11.00
N SER A 486 7.51 -28.35 11.44
CA SER A 486 7.85 -28.52 12.86
C SER A 486 8.87 -27.47 13.31
N VAL A 487 8.98 -27.24 14.62
CA VAL A 487 9.99 -26.35 15.20
C VAL A 487 11.40 -26.81 14.82
N ALA A 488 11.66 -28.12 14.84
CA ALA A 488 12.94 -28.68 14.43
C ALA A 488 13.26 -28.40 12.95
N GLN A 489 12.26 -28.51 12.05
CA GLN A 489 12.42 -28.20 10.64
C GLN A 489 12.69 -26.71 10.42
N VAL A 490 11.98 -25.83 11.11
CA VAL A 490 12.22 -24.38 11.05
C VAL A 490 13.65 -24.08 11.51
N ALA A 491 14.05 -24.63 12.66
CA ALA A 491 15.39 -24.46 13.21
C ALA A 491 16.48 -24.94 12.23
N GLN A 492 16.22 -26.00 11.48
CA GLN A 492 17.13 -26.49 10.44
C GLN A 492 17.23 -25.52 9.26
N VAL A 493 16.09 -25.00 8.76
CA VAL A 493 16.06 -24.07 7.62
C VAL A 493 16.68 -22.70 7.98
N THR A 494 16.58 -22.29 9.25
CA THR A 494 17.17 -21.03 9.73
C THR A 494 18.67 -21.10 10.02
N ARG A 495 19.25 -22.31 10.11
CA ARG A 495 20.70 -22.52 10.26
C ARG A 495 21.37 -22.49 8.90
#